data_AF-F6FZ46-F1
#
_entry.id   AF-F6FZ46-F1
#
_cell.length_a   1.000
_cell.length_b   1.000
_cell.length_c   1.000
_cell.angle_alpha   90.00
_cell.angle_beta   90.00
_cell.angle_gamma   90.00
#
_symmetry.space_group_name_H-M   'P 1'
#
loop_
_entity.id
_entity.type
_entity.pdbx_description
1 polymer ?
#
loop_
_entity_poly.entity_id
_entity_poly.type
_entity_poly.pdbx_seq_one_letter_code
_entity_poly.pdbx_strand_id
1 'polypeptide(L)'
;MQERCRRDDTRRRSTTSPSLAKRPPPVLGFFFHTGHCPVGSGTHAPGPLTRAAYYTACIGTRALGPTAPARSLMLETAALAAGLSWTSGFRLYLAVFAAGALARAGWLHLPPGLHALESWWVIALAGVLAIAEFLADKVPGFDSVWDGIHTFIRIPAGAILAAGAFGQLDPQWVVAAGLVGGTLAGAAHATKASTRALINVSPEPFSNWIASFSEDVAASGGLLMAFFLPVAFLVGLGLLLLIVAWLLPKLWRGMRRLRDAVSGRAPGHASAQPPRSAD
;
A
#
# COMPACT_ATOMS: atom_id res chain seq x y z
N MET A 1 -65.07 -38.59 17.64
CA MET A 1 -65.11 -38.87 19.08
C MET A 1 -64.55 -37.65 19.81
N GLN A 2 -65.43 -36.86 20.44
CA GLN A 2 -65.12 -35.69 21.25
C GLN A 2 -64.72 -36.10 22.67
N GLU A 3 -63.73 -35.44 23.26
CA GLU A 3 -63.54 -35.25 24.72
C GLU A 3 -62.41 -34.19 24.86
N ARG A 4 -62.64 -32.91 25.17
CA ARG A 4 -63.18 -32.28 26.38
C ARG A 4 -62.27 -32.51 27.60
N CYS A 5 -61.33 -31.59 27.82
CA CYS A 5 -60.85 -31.26 29.17
C CYS A 5 -60.91 -29.73 29.34
N ARG A 6 -61.48 -29.30 30.46
CA ARG A 6 -62.09 -27.99 30.74
C ARG A 6 -61.50 -27.48 32.07
N ARG A 7 -61.40 -26.14 32.21
CA ARG A 7 -61.18 -25.33 33.45
C ARG A 7 -59.70 -25.14 33.86
N ASP A 8 -59.23 -24.04 34.43
CA ASP A 8 -59.80 -22.82 35.08
C ASP A 8 -58.88 -21.62 34.71
N ASP A 9 -59.35 -20.41 34.41
CA ASP A 9 -59.93 -19.35 35.26
C ASP A 9 -58.96 -18.57 36.18
N THR A 10 -58.92 -17.26 35.89
CA THR A 10 -58.57 -16.07 36.69
C THR A 10 -57.48 -16.08 37.79
N ARG A 11 -56.47 -15.18 37.63
CA ARG A 11 -56.13 -14.17 38.68
C ARG A 11 -55.16 -13.06 38.24
N ARG A 12 -55.65 -11.82 38.38
CA ARG A 12 -55.02 -10.56 38.91
C ARG A 12 -53.70 -10.06 38.28
N ARG A 13 -53.75 -8.92 37.58
CA ARG A 13 -53.56 -7.52 38.09
C ARG A 13 -52.19 -7.27 38.73
N SER A 14 -51.40 -6.39 38.11
CA SER A 14 -51.19 -4.98 38.49
C SER A 14 -49.75 -4.52 38.20
N THR A 15 -49.63 -3.38 37.50
CA THR A 15 -48.68 -2.27 37.76
C THR A 15 -47.19 -2.64 37.90
N THR A 16 -46.26 -2.13 37.08
CA THR A 16 -45.85 -0.72 37.05
C THR A 16 -44.84 -0.51 35.92
N SER A 17 -45.08 0.51 35.08
CA SER A 17 -44.03 1.20 34.34
C SER A 17 -43.18 2.01 35.32
N PRO A 18 -41.86 2.07 35.16
CA PRO A 18 -41.24 3.39 35.30
C PRO A 18 -40.09 3.66 34.33
N SER A 19 -40.00 4.97 34.02
CA SER A 19 -38.78 5.74 33.81
C SER A 19 -38.19 5.80 32.40
N LEU A 20 -38.73 6.76 31.64
CA LEU A 20 -38.00 7.59 30.67
C LEU A 20 -36.66 8.07 31.29
N ALA A 21 -35.56 7.44 30.90
CA ALA A 21 -34.23 8.02 31.09
C ALA A 21 -33.93 8.98 29.94
N LYS A 22 -33.75 10.26 30.30
CA LYS A 22 -33.33 11.39 29.47
C LYS A 22 -32.17 11.02 28.52
N ARG A 23 -32.36 11.22 27.21
CA ARG A 23 -31.27 11.25 26.23
C ARG A 23 -30.63 12.65 26.24
N PRO A 24 -29.29 12.79 26.33
CA PRO A 24 -28.63 14.06 26.03
C PRO A 24 -28.67 14.35 24.50
N PRO A 25 -28.57 15.63 24.08
CA PRO A 25 -28.68 16.00 22.68
C PRO A 25 -27.46 15.53 21.84
N PRO A 26 -27.63 15.39 20.51
CA PRO A 26 -26.62 14.79 19.64
C PRO A 26 -25.46 15.74 19.42
N VAL A 27 -24.24 15.28 19.69
CA VAL A 27 -23.01 15.91 19.23
C VAL A 27 -22.48 15.07 18.06
N LEU A 28 -22.43 15.69 16.88
CA LEU A 28 -21.72 15.30 15.66
C LEU A 28 -21.90 13.84 15.18
N GLY A 29 -22.76 13.67 14.16
CA GLY A 29 -23.14 12.38 13.60
C GLY A 29 -21.99 11.59 12.96
N PHE A 30 -21.63 10.49 13.61
CA PHE A 30 -21.27 9.25 12.91
C PHE A 30 -22.54 8.41 12.80
N PHE A 31 -22.97 8.10 11.58
CA PHE A 31 -24.08 7.19 11.31
C PHE A 31 -23.69 5.77 11.75
N PHE A 32 -23.93 5.42 13.02
CA PHE A 32 -23.94 4.03 13.47
C PHE A 32 -25.24 3.38 13.02
N HIS A 33 -25.20 2.67 11.89
CA HIS A 33 -26.28 1.79 11.50
C HIS A 33 -26.15 0.51 12.36
N THR A 34 -26.96 0.40 13.41
CA THR A 34 -27.00 -0.80 14.27
C THR A 34 -27.72 -1.93 13.54
N GLY A 35 -26.99 -2.65 12.68
CA GLY A 35 -27.43 -3.95 12.17
C GLY A 35 -27.59 -4.94 13.32
N HIS A 36 -28.77 -5.54 13.46
CA HIS A 36 -28.99 -6.63 14.40
C HIS A 36 -28.26 -7.88 13.90
N CYS A 37 -27.39 -8.46 14.74
CA CYS A 37 -26.78 -9.76 14.45
C CYS A 37 -27.85 -10.87 14.49
N PRO A 38 -27.84 -11.83 13.56
CA PRO A 38 -28.70 -13.00 13.67
C PRO A 38 -28.19 -13.89 14.81
N VAL A 39 -29.02 -14.05 15.84
CA VAL A 39 -28.78 -15.00 16.94
C VAL A 39 -29.02 -16.39 16.38
N GLY A 40 -27.95 -17.18 16.21
CA GLY A 40 -28.06 -18.60 15.87
C GLY A 40 -28.83 -19.35 16.96
N SER A 41 -29.85 -20.10 16.57
CA SER A 41 -30.70 -20.92 17.44
C SER A 41 -29.98 -22.19 17.91
N GLY A 42 -28.89 -22.02 18.65
CA GLY A 42 -28.16 -23.09 19.34
C GLY A 42 -28.31 -22.93 20.86
N THR A 43 -28.89 -23.92 21.53
CA THR A 43 -29.23 -23.93 22.96
C THR A 43 -28.02 -24.13 23.88
N HIS A 44 -26.99 -23.30 23.77
CA HIS A 44 -25.96 -23.16 24.81
C HIS A 44 -25.49 -21.71 24.87
N ALA A 45 -25.89 -20.98 25.94
CA ALA A 45 -25.42 -19.63 26.20
C ALA A 45 -23.94 -19.68 26.65
N PRO A 46 -22.99 -19.05 25.95
CA PRO A 46 -21.61 -18.99 26.41
C PRO A 46 -21.48 -17.98 27.56
N GLY A 47 -20.58 -18.27 28.50
CA GLY A 47 -20.37 -17.50 29.74
C GLY A 47 -19.88 -16.06 29.53
N PRO A 48 -19.85 -15.25 30.60
CA PRO A 48 -19.58 -13.80 30.52
C PRO A 48 -18.21 -13.42 29.93
N LEU A 49 -17.22 -14.32 30.02
CA LEU A 49 -15.88 -14.11 29.45
C LEU A 49 -15.81 -14.29 27.93
N THR A 50 -16.80 -14.95 27.32
CA THR A 50 -16.85 -15.21 25.88
C THR A 50 -17.48 -14.05 25.10
N ARG A 51 -18.22 -13.16 25.77
CA ARG A 51 -18.87 -12.01 25.14
C ARG A 51 -17.88 -10.93 24.70
N ALA A 52 -16.82 -10.67 25.47
CA ALA A 52 -15.82 -9.67 25.10
C ALA A 52 -15.03 -10.09 23.84
N ALA A 53 -14.70 -11.38 23.71
CA ALA A 53 -14.07 -11.92 22.50
C ALA A 53 -15.00 -11.83 21.27
N TYR A 54 -16.31 -12.02 21.46
CA TYR A 54 -17.31 -11.90 20.40
C TYR A 54 -17.50 -10.46 19.91
N TYR A 55 -17.47 -9.46 20.80
CA TYR A 55 -17.62 -8.05 20.43
C TYR A 55 -16.36 -7.47 19.78
N THR A 56 -15.16 -7.87 20.21
CA THR A 56 -13.91 -7.39 19.59
C THR A 56 -13.72 -7.94 18.17
N ALA A 57 -14.27 -9.11 17.85
CA ALA A 57 -14.30 -9.65 16.50
C ALA A 57 -15.16 -8.81 15.52
N CYS A 58 -16.17 -8.09 16.02
CA CYS A 58 -17.08 -7.30 15.18
C CYS A 58 -16.59 -5.87 14.86
N ILE A 59 -15.56 -5.37 15.54
CA ILE A 59 -15.01 -4.02 15.25
C ILE A 59 -13.93 -4.09 14.15
N GLY A 60 -13.25 -5.23 14.00
CA GLY A 60 -12.20 -5.42 12.99
C GLY A 60 -12.66 -6.15 11.72
N THR A 61 -13.80 -6.81 11.75
CA THR A 61 -14.33 -7.47 10.54
C THR A 61 -15.26 -6.50 9.82
N ARG A 62 -14.80 -5.96 8.69
CA ARG A 62 -15.72 -5.86 7.55
C ARG A 62 -16.24 -7.28 7.36
N ALA A 63 -17.41 -7.56 7.92
CA ALA A 63 -18.21 -8.71 7.57
C ALA A 63 -18.56 -8.54 6.09
N LEU A 64 -17.61 -8.91 5.23
CA LEU A 64 -17.85 -9.20 3.84
C LEU A 64 -18.80 -10.39 3.88
N GLY A 65 -20.10 -10.10 3.79
CA GLY A 65 -21.05 -11.12 3.39
C GLY A 65 -20.55 -11.80 2.11
N PRO A 66 -20.94 -13.05 1.83
CA PRO A 66 -20.35 -13.90 0.77
C PRO A 66 -20.57 -13.41 -0.68
N THR A 67 -20.85 -12.12 -0.88
CA THR A 67 -21.06 -11.46 -2.19
C THR A 67 -20.49 -10.04 -2.21
N ALA A 68 -19.25 -9.83 -1.77
CA ALA A 68 -18.52 -8.71 -2.37
C ALA A 68 -18.47 -8.94 -3.89
N PRO A 69 -18.88 -7.96 -4.72
CA PRO A 69 -18.85 -8.15 -6.16
C PRO A 69 -17.40 -8.48 -6.55
N ALA A 70 -17.16 -9.54 -7.30
CA ALA A 70 -15.80 -10.01 -7.67
C ALA A 70 -14.87 -8.89 -8.18
N ARG A 71 -15.45 -7.81 -8.71
CA ARG A 71 -14.78 -6.57 -9.10
C ARG A 71 -14.04 -5.84 -7.95
N SER A 72 -14.59 -5.79 -6.73
CA SER A 72 -13.92 -5.12 -5.60
C SER A 72 -12.69 -5.91 -5.14
N LEU A 73 -12.77 -7.25 -5.16
CA LEU A 73 -11.65 -8.11 -4.80
C LEU A 73 -10.47 -7.95 -5.78
N MET A 74 -10.73 -7.94 -7.09
CA MET A 74 -9.67 -7.72 -8.09
C MET A 74 -8.98 -6.36 -7.93
N LEU A 75 -9.75 -5.32 -7.59
CA LEU A 75 -9.21 -3.98 -7.38
C LEU A 75 -8.34 -3.92 -6.11
N GLU A 76 -8.78 -4.56 -5.02
CA GLU A 76 -8.00 -4.65 -3.77
C GLU A 76 -6.69 -5.42 -3.98
N THR A 77 -6.73 -6.57 -4.66
CA THR A 77 -5.52 -7.34 -5.00
C THR A 77 -4.59 -6.55 -5.91
N ALA A 78 -5.12 -5.82 -6.89
CA ALA A 78 -4.31 -4.97 -7.76
C ALA A 78 -3.65 -3.82 -7.00
N ALA A 79 -4.37 -3.16 -6.09
CA ALA A 79 -3.83 -2.11 -5.24
C ALA A 79 -2.75 -2.63 -4.28
N LEU A 80 -2.99 -3.80 -3.64
CA LEU A 80 -2.02 -4.49 -2.81
C LEU A 80 -0.74 -4.80 -3.60
N ALA A 81 -0.86 -5.45 -4.75
CA ALA A 81 0.26 -5.79 -5.62
C ALA A 81 1.04 -4.55 -6.04
N ALA A 82 0.35 -3.53 -6.57
CA ALA A 82 0.97 -2.30 -7.03
C ALA A 82 1.63 -1.51 -5.88
N GLY A 83 1.00 -1.47 -4.70
CA GLY A 83 1.54 -0.81 -3.50
C GLY A 83 2.80 -1.47 -2.97
N LEU A 84 2.79 -2.80 -2.87
CA LEU A 84 3.98 -3.56 -2.46
C LEU A 84 5.11 -3.42 -3.47
N SER A 85 4.82 -3.55 -4.76
CA SER A 85 5.83 -3.42 -5.82
C SER A 85 6.40 -2.02 -5.94
N TRP A 86 5.56 -0.99 -5.96
CA TRP A 86 5.99 0.41 -6.05
C TRP A 86 6.88 0.77 -4.85
N THR A 87 6.43 0.44 -3.64
CA THR A 87 7.21 0.71 -2.42
C THR A 87 8.49 -0.10 -2.38
N SER A 88 8.47 -1.34 -2.88
CA SER A 88 9.65 -2.19 -2.98
C SER A 88 10.80 -1.54 -3.74
N GLY A 89 10.49 -0.74 -4.77
CA GLY A 89 11.50 -0.06 -5.59
C GLY A 89 12.46 0.83 -4.79
N PHE A 90 12.01 1.42 -3.67
CA PHE A 90 12.83 2.34 -2.88
C PHE A 90 12.88 2.04 -1.37
N ARG A 91 11.94 1.23 -0.86
CA ARG A 91 11.82 0.80 0.55
C ARG A 91 11.23 -0.62 0.66
N LEU A 92 11.95 -1.63 0.14
CA LEU A 92 11.52 -3.04 0.15
C LEU A 92 11.24 -3.58 1.55
N TYR A 93 12.15 -3.37 2.48
CA TYR A 93 12.02 -4.00 3.79
C TYR A 93 10.85 -3.42 4.58
N LEU A 94 10.58 -2.12 4.42
CA LEU A 94 9.38 -1.49 4.95
C LEU A 94 8.10 -2.08 4.34
N ALA A 95 8.06 -2.32 3.03
CA ALA A 95 6.89 -2.94 2.38
C ALA A 95 6.59 -4.33 2.94
N VAL A 96 7.61 -5.18 3.07
CA VAL A 96 7.49 -6.53 3.65
C VAL A 96 7.08 -6.45 5.13
N PHE A 97 7.74 -5.60 5.91
CA PHE A 97 7.45 -5.42 7.33
C PHE A 97 6.02 -4.94 7.56
N ALA A 98 5.59 -3.87 6.88
CA ALA A 98 4.26 -3.29 7.04
C ALA A 98 3.16 -4.28 6.66
N ALA A 99 3.31 -4.97 5.52
CA ALA A 99 2.35 -5.97 5.08
C ALA A 99 2.24 -7.14 6.07
N GLY A 100 3.38 -7.70 6.48
CA GLY A 100 3.43 -8.81 7.43
C GLY A 100 2.89 -8.43 8.81
N ALA A 101 3.30 -7.28 9.36
CA ALA A 101 2.87 -6.81 10.67
C ALA A 101 1.36 -6.50 10.71
N LEU A 102 0.83 -5.82 9.70
CA LEU A 102 -0.60 -5.52 9.62
C LEU A 102 -1.45 -6.79 9.42
N ALA A 103 -0.96 -7.73 8.62
CA ALA A 103 -1.65 -8.99 8.43
C ALA A 103 -1.66 -9.84 9.70
N ARG A 104 -0.51 -9.92 10.39
CA ARG A 104 -0.41 -10.59 11.69
C ARG A 104 -1.28 -9.93 12.76
N ALA A 105 -1.44 -8.61 12.73
CA ALA A 105 -2.34 -7.87 13.62
C ALA A 105 -3.83 -8.04 13.27
N GLY A 106 -4.15 -8.69 12.14
CA GLY A 106 -5.52 -8.88 11.66
C GLY A 106 -6.12 -7.65 10.97
N TRP A 107 -5.30 -6.66 10.60
CA TRP A 107 -5.75 -5.40 9.98
C TRP A 107 -5.69 -5.46 8.45
N LEU A 108 -4.89 -6.37 7.89
CA LEU A 108 -4.75 -6.59 6.46
C LEU A 108 -4.99 -8.07 6.15
N HIS A 109 -5.76 -8.36 5.11
CA HIS A 109 -5.91 -9.74 4.63
C HIS A 109 -4.96 -9.95 3.45
N LEU A 110 -3.99 -10.85 3.61
CA LEU A 110 -3.06 -11.20 2.53
C LEU A 110 -3.63 -12.38 1.74
N PRO A 111 -3.45 -12.41 0.40
CA PRO A 111 -3.77 -13.58 -0.40
C PRO A 111 -2.78 -14.73 -0.09
N PRO A 112 -3.14 -15.99 -0.38
CA PRO A 112 -2.32 -17.16 -0.04
C PRO A 112 -0.87 -17.10 -0.51
N GLY A 113 -0.59 -16.51 -1.67
CA GLY A 113 0.77 -16.33 -2.19
C GLY A 113 1.65 -15.38 -1.38
N LEU A 114 1.09 -14.64 -0.42
CA LEU A 114 1.80 -13.71 0.46
C LEU A 114 1.74 -14.08 1.95
N HIS A 115 1.09 -15.19 2.33
CA HIS A 115 1.01 -15.61 3.74
C HIS A 115 2.38 -15.81 4.42
N ALA A 116 3.43 -16.09 3.64
CA ALA A 116 4.79 -16.18 4.16
C ALA A 116 5.25 -14.88 4.86
N LEU A 117 4.74 -13.72 4.43
CA LEU A 117 5.05 -12.42 5.03
C LEU A 117 4.56 -12.30 6.48
N GLU A 118 3.56 -13.08 6.87
CA GLU A 118 3.03 -13.05 8.24
C GLU A 118 3.98 -13.72 9.24
N SER A 119 4.90 -14.58 8.80
CA SER A 119 5.82 -15.30 9.68
C SER A 119 6.59 -14.35 10.61
N TRP A 120 6.67 -14.69 11.90
CA TRP A 120 7.39 -13.87 12.89
C TRP A 120 8.85 -13.65 12.50
N TRP A 121 9.49 -14.65 11.89
CA TRP A 121 10.86 -14.55 11.39
C TRP A 121 10.98 -13.55 10.23
N VAL A 122 10.02 -13.56 9.31
CA VAL A 122 10.01 -12.64 8.16
C VAL A 122 9.75 -11.22 8.62
N ILE A 123 8.77 -11.01 9.50
CA ILE A 123 8.47 -9.70 10.09
C ILE A 123 9.68 -9.17 10.86
N ALA A 124 10.29 -9.97 11.74
CA ALA A 124 11.43 -9.54 12.53
C ALA A 124 12.62 -9.16 11.65
N LEU A 125 12.98 -10.01 10.67
CA LEU A 125 14.08 -9.74 9.75
C LEU A 125 13.81 -8.50 8.88
N ALA A 126 12.60 -8.38 8.33
CA ALA A 126 12.21 -7.21 7.55
C ALA A 126 12.20 -5.93 8.40
N GLY A 127 11.79 -6.00 9.66
CA GLY A 127 11.85 -4.87 10.59
C GLY A 127 13.28 -4.40 10.86
N VAL A 128 14.20 -5.33 11.14
CA VAL A 128 15.63 -5.01 11.33
C VAL A 128 16.22 -4.40 10.05
N LEU A 129 15.95 -5.00 8.89
CA LEU A 129 16.44 -4.49 7.61
C LEU A 129 15.80 -3.16 7.22
N ALA A 130 14.54 -2.90 7.57
CA ALA A 130 13.88 -1.62 7.36
C ALA A 130 14.52 -0.52 8.22
N ILE A 131 14.88 -0.81 9.47
CA ILE A 131 15.63 0.12 10.32
C ILE A 131 17.03 0.36 9.73
N ALA A 132 17.73 -0.70 9.30
CA ALA A 132 19.05 -0.57 8.68
C ALA A 132 18.98 0.29 7.40
N GLU A 133 17.99 0.06 6.54
CA GLU A 133 17.74 0.84 5.33
C GLU A 133 17.42 2.32 5.64
N PHE A 134 16.61 2.59 6.66
CA PHE A 134 16.30 3.94 7.13
C PHE A 134 17.54 4.70 7.65
N LEU A 135 18.46 3.99 8.32
CA LEU A 135 19.71 4.55 8.81
C LEU A 135 20.72 4.74 7.67
N ALA A 136 20.78 3.78 6.74
CA ALA A 136 21.64 3.83 5.56
C ALA A 136 21.36 5.08 4.72
N ASP A 137 20.08 5.39 4.51
CA ASP A 137 19.64 6.54 3.72
C ASP A 137 20.03 7.91 4.32
N LYS A 138 20.49 7.97 5.58
CA LYS A 138 20.90 9.22 6.25
C LYS A 138 22.38 9.53 6.16
N VAL A 139 23.20 8.57 5.72
CA VAL A 139 24.65 8.72 5.63
C VAL A 139 25.03 9.02 4.17
N PRO A 140 25.46 10.24 3.83
CA PRO A 140 25.83 10.60 2.46
C PRO A 140 26.93 9.68 1.91
N GLY A 141 26.78 9.22 0.67
CA GLY A 141 27.71 8.32 0.00
C GLY A 141 27.45 6.85 0.29
N PHE A 142 27.14 6.49 1.54
CA PHE A 142 26.72 5.12 1.88
C PHE A 142 25.36 4.79 1.27
N ASP A 143 24.45 5.76 1.28
CA ASP A 143 23.13 5.73 0.67
C ASP A 143 23.17 5.26 -0.81
N SER A 144 24.15 5.76 -1.57
CA SER A 144 24.31 5.50 -3.00
C SER A 144 24.85 4.09 -3.28
N VAL A 145 25.82 3.63 -2.47
CA VAL A 145 26.34 2.25 -2.55
C VAL A 145 25.25 1.26 -2.15
N TRP A 146 24.52 1.57 -1.08
CA TRP A 146 23.40 0.76 -0.60
C TRP A 146 22.33 0.60 -1.68
N ASP A 147 21.89 1.69 -2.31
CA ASP A 147 20.90 1.65 -3.39
C ASP A 147 21.41 0.91 -4.64
N GLY A 148 22.69 1.04 -4.98
CA GLY A 148 23.29 0.30 -6.09
C GLY A 148 23.21 -1.20 -5.92
N ILE A 149 23.56 -1.72 -4.73
CA ILE A 149 23.41 -3.13 -4.39
C ILE A 149 21.91 -3.52 -4.41
N HIS A 150 21.07 -2.69 -3.82
CA HIS A 150 19.65 -2.96 -3.67
C HIS A 150 18.86 -2.89 -4.98
N THR A 151 19.43 -2.36 -6.07
CA THR A 151 18.81 -2.45 -7.40
C THR A 151 18.51 -3.90 -7.79
N PHE A 152 19.42 -4.82 -7.49
CA PHE A 152 19.30 -6.24 -7.82
C PHE A 152 18.38 -7.01 -6.87
N ILE A 153 18.03 -6.42 -5.72
CA ILE A 153 17.21 -7.07 -4.70
C ILE A 153 15.78 -6.52 -4.78
N ARG A 154 15.63 -5.19 -4.80
CA ARG A 154 14.35 -4.48 -4.73
C ARG A 154 13.47 -4.67 -5.96
N ILE A 155 14.06 -4.67 -7.16
CA ILE A 155 13.29 -4.80 -8.40
C ILE A 155 12.73 -6.22 -8.55
N PRO A 156 13.53 -7.30 -8.41
CA PRO A 156 12.99 -8.66 -8.43
C PRO A 156 12.04 -8.94 -7.27
N ALA A 157 12.34 -8.44 -6.06
CA ALA A 157 11.43 -8.60 -4.93
C ALA A 157 10.08 -7.92 -5.19
N GLY A 158 10.06 -6.73 -5.79
CA GLY A 158 8.83 -6.05 -6.19
C GLY A 158 8.01 -6.86 -7.20
N ALA A 159 8.67 -7.51 -8.17
CA ALA A 159 8.01 -8.43 -9.10
C ALA A 159 7.42 -9.65 -8.37
N ILE A 160 8.19 -10.26 -7.46
CA ILE A 160 7.75 -11.43 -6.69
C ILE A 160 6.57 -11.09 -5.78
N LEU A 161 6.57 -9.91 -5.15
CA LEU A 161 5.46 -9.48 -4.29
C LEU A 161 4.15 -9.27 -5.08
N ALA A 162 4.21 -8.68 -6.28
CA ALA A 162 3.02 -8.59 -7.14
C ALA A 162 2.55 -9.95 -7.65
N ALA A 163 3.48 -10.81 -8.10
CA ALA A 163 3.15 -12.16 -8.52
C ALA A 163 2.50 -12.95 -7.37
N GLY A 164 3.04 -12.85 -6.15
CA GLY A 164 2.50 -13.47 -4.94
C GLY A 164 1.09 -12.99 -4.60
N ALA A 165 0.79 -11.70 -4.81
CA ALA A 165 -0.56 -11.17 -4.62
C ALA A 165 -1.60 -11.83 -5.55
N PHE A 166 -1.18 -12.21 -6.75
CA PHE A 166 -2.01 -12.87 -7.77
C PHE A 166 -1.87 -14.40 -7.78
N GLY A 167 -1.11 -15.00 -6.87
CA GLY A 167 -0.66 -16.41 -6.92
C GLY A 167 -1.74 -17.49 -6.81
N GLN A 168 -3.03 -17.13 -6.72
CA GLN A 168 -4.16 -18.05 -6.77
C GLN A 168 -4.98 -17.92 -8.06
N LEU A 169 -4.65 -16.97 -8.93
CA LEU A 169 -5.27 -16.83 -10.24
C LEU A 169 -4.53 -17.66 -11.29
N ASP A 170 -5.11 -17.73 -12.49
CA ASP A 170 -4.46 -18.39 -13.62
C ASP A 170 -3.01 -17.90 -13.82
N PRO A 171 -2.08 -18.78 -14.21
CA PRO A 171 -0.66 -18.44 -14.35
C PRO A 171 -0.39 -17.19 -15.21
N GLN A 172 -1.23 -16.92 -16.21
CA GLN A 172 -1.15 -15.70 -17.04
C GLN A 172 -1.22 -14.41 -16.22
N TRP A 173 -2.08 -14.36 -15.18
CA TRP A 173 -2.23 -13.20 -14.31
C TRP A 173 -1.07 -13.07 -13.33
N VAL A 174 -0.52 -14.19 -12.86
CA VAL A 174 0.68 -14.20 -12.01
C VAL A 174 1.88 -13.61 -12.75
N VAL A 175 2.10 -14.05 -13.99
CA VAL A 175 3.19 -13.54 -14.85
C VAL A 175 2.97 -12.07 -15.18
N ALA A 176 1.74 -11.67 -15.57
CA ALA A 176 1.43 -10.28 -15.86
C ALA A 176 1.65 -9.38 -14.63
N ALA A 177 1.18 -9.80 -13.46
CA ALA A 177 1.39 -9.07 -12.21
C ALA A 177 2.87 -8.96 -11.87
N GLY A 178 3.66 -10.02 -12.03
CA GLY A 178 5.10 -9.98 -11.81
C GLY A 178 5.83 -9.00 -12.74
N LEU A 179 5.50 -8.99 -14.03
CA LEU A 179 6.08 -8.07 -15.01
C LEU A 179 5.69 -6.61 -14.72
N VAL A 180 4.42 -6.35 -14.45
CA VAL A 180 3.94 -5.01 -14.09
C VAL A 180 4.55 -4.55 -12.77
N GLY A 181 4.57 -5.42 -11.76
CA GLY A 181 5.15 -5.14 -10.45
C GLY A 181 6.66 -4.88 -10.51
N GLY A 182 7.42 -5.67 -11.26
CA GLY A 182 8.84 -5.43 -11.49
C GLY A 182 9.09 -4.10 -12.20
N THR A 183 8.26 -3.77 -13.19
CA THR A 183 8.34 -2.48 -13.90
C THR A 183 8.02 -1.31 -12.96
N LEU A 184 6.99 -1.43 -12.11
CA LEU A 184 6.64 -0.44 -11.10
C LEU A 184 7.76 -0.24 -10.07
N ALA A 185 8.35 -1.33 -9.58
CA ALA A 185 9.48 -1.29 -8.65
C ALA A 185 10.70 -0.62 -9.31
N GLY A 186 11.02 -0.98 -10.55
CA GLY A 186 12.09 -0.34 -11.32
C GLY A 186 11.86 1.14 -11.57
N ALA A 187 10.63 1.54 -11.91
CA ALA A 187 10.28 2.94 -12.11
C ALA A 187 10.40 3.76 -10.82
N ALA A 188 9.93 3.21 -9.70
CA ALA A 188 10.07 3.86 -8.39
C ALA A 188 11.54 3.99 -7.98
N HIS A 189 12.34 2.94 -8.18
CA HIS A 189 13.78 2.96 -7.93
C HIS A 189 14.49 4.03 -8.77
N ALA A 190 14.20 4.06 -10.08
CA ALA A 190 14.78 5.05 -11.00
C ALA A 190 14.39 6.48 -10.61
N THR A 191 13.18 6.68 -10.10
CA THR A 191 12.73 8.00 -9.59
C THR A 191 13.55 8.44 -8.37
N LYS A 192 13.81 7.54 -7.42
CA LYS A 192 14.71 7.80 -6.27
C LYS A 192 16.13 8.10 -6.72
N ALA A 193 16.71 7.24 -7.56
CA ALA A 193 18.06 7.43 -8.09
C ALA A 193 18.20 8.78 -8.83
N SER A 194 17.20 9.17 -9.62
CA SER A 194 17.18 10.46 -10.33
C SER A 194 17.12 11.65 -9.37
N THR A 195 16.32 11.54 -8.30
CA THR A 195 16.19 12.58 -7.28
C THR A 195 17.53 12.79 -6.56
N ARG A 196 18.23 11.70 -6.21
CA ARG A 196 19.57 11.78 -5.62
C ARG A 196 20.61 12.35 -6.55
N ALA A 197 20.57 11.98 -7.84
CA ALA A 197 21.47 12.56 -8.83
C ALA A 197 21.33 14.09 -8.93
N LEU A 198 20.12 14.62 -8.76
CA LEU A 198 19.86 16.07 -8.74
C LEU A 198 20.32 16.73 -7.44
N ILE A 199 20.05 16.11 -6.29
CA ILE A 199 20.42 16.67 -4.98
C ILE A 199 21.94 16.64 -4.77
N ASN A 200 22.63 15.60 -5.25
CA ASN A 200 24.08 15.47 -5.11
C ASN A 200 24.88 16.47 -5.95
N VAL A 201 24.25 17.28 -6.81
CA VAL A 201 24.91 18.39 -7.52
C VAL A 201 25.35 19.50 -6.53
N SER A 202 24.69 19.61 -5.37
CA SER A 202 25.12 20.48 -4.26
C SER A 202 24.75 19.83 -2.92
N PRO A 203 25.70 19.15 -2.25
CA PRO A 203 25.41 18.38 -1.04
C PRO A 203 25.16 19.29 0.16
N GLU A 204 23.93 19.80 0.27
CA GLU A 204 23.45 20.46 1.47
C GLU A 204 22.78 19.42 2.39
N PRO A 205 23.25 19.24 3.64
CA PRO A 205 22.81 18.16 4.52
C PRO A 205 21.29 18.19 4.77
N PHE A 206 20.68 19.38 4.76
CA PHE A 206 19.26 19.55 4.96
C PHE A 206 18.42 18.96 3.80
N SER A 207 18.87 19.13 2.55
CA SER A 207 18.17 18.63 1.36
C SER A 207 18.16 17.10 1.32
N ASN A 208 19.26 16.46 1.70
CA ASN A 208 19.34 14.99 1.81
C ASN A 208 18.38 14.43 2.87
N TRP A 209 18.32 15.09 4.03
CA TRP A 209 17.41 14.71 5.11
C TRP A 209 15.95 14.86 4.70
N ILE A 210 15.59 15.99 4.08
CA ILE A 210 14.22 16.20 3.59
C ILE A 210 13.85 15.16 2.54
N ALA A 211 14.75 14.88 1.59
CA ALA A 211 14.50 13.88 0.56
C ALA A 211 14.26 12.49 1.18
N SER A 212 15.17 12.04 2.05
CA SER A 212 15.05 10.76 2.74
C SER A 212 13.76 10.67 3.58
N PHE A 213 13.42 11.73 4.32
CA PHE A 213 12.18 11.77 5.10
C PHE A 213 10.92 11.79 4.22
N SER A 214 10.95 12.49 3.10
CA SER A 214 9.85 12.51 2.14
C SER A 214 9.61 11.13 1.52
N GLU A 215 10.68 10.36 1.28
CA GLU A 215 10.59 8.96 0.85
C GLU A 215 9.93 8.08 1.92
N ASP A 216 10.29 8.24 3.20
CA ASP A 216 9.68 7.51 4.31
C ASP A 216 8.17 7.75 4.42
N VAL A 217 7.77 9.02 4.32
CA VAL A 217 6.36 9.43 4.34
C VAL A 217 5.64 8.90 3.11
N ALA A 218 6.24 8.99 1.92
CA ALA A 218 5.65 8.49 0.68
C ALA A 218 5.48 6.97 0.69
N ALA A 219 6.48 6.22 1.17
CA ALA A 219 6.42 4.77 1.30
C ALA A 219 5.32 4.35 2.28
N SER A 220 5.34 4.90 3.50
CA SER A 220 4.38 4.55 4.54
C SER A 220 2.96 4.97 4.14
N GLY A 221 2.79 6.20 3.66
CA GLY A 221 1.50 6.72 3.18
C GLY A 221 0.97 5.95 1.98
N GLY A 222 1.82 5.64 1.00
CA GLY A 222 1.46 4.86 -0.17
C GLY A 222 1.00 3.45 0.18
N LEU A 223 1.72 2.75 1.07
CA LEU A 223 1.31 1.43 1.57
C LEU A 223 -0.02 1.49 2.31
N LEU A 224 -0.18 2.42 3.24
CA LEU A 224 -1.44 2.58 3.99
C LEU A 224 -2.61 2.90 3.05
N MET A 225 -2.41 3.75 2.04
CA MET A 225 -3.41 4.00 1.01
C MET A 225 -3.71 2.74 0.20
N ALA A 226 -2.69 1.97 -0.21
CA ALA A 226 -2.89 0.73 -0.97
C ALA A 226 -3.71 -0.30 -0.18
N PHE A 227 -3.48 -0.40 1.13
CA PHE A 227 -4.13 -1.37 2.01
C PHE A 227 -5.56 -0.97 2.41
N PHE A 228 -5.80 0.32 2.70
CA PHE A 228 -7.07 0.77 3.29
C PHE A 228 -7.94 1.61 2.34
N LEU A 229 -7.32 2.25 1.33
CA LEU A 229 -7.96 3.16 0.37
C LEU A 229 -7.52 2.82 -1.07
N PRO A 230 -7.77 1.58 -1.56
CA PRO A 230 -7.13 1.04 -2.76
C PRO A 230 -7.42 1.87 -4.02
N VAL A 231 -8.63 2.43 -4.13
CA VAL A 231 -8.99 3.31 -5.25
C VAL A 231 -8.17 4.61 -5.23
N ALA A 232 -8.04 5.24 -4.06
CA ALA A 232 -7.26 6.47 -3.93
C ALA A 232 -5.78 6.23 -4.23
N PHE A 233 -5.24 5.09 -3.77
CA PHE A 233 -3.88 4.67 -4.10
C PHE A 233 -3.69 4.50 -5.61
N LEU A 234 -4.54 3.73 -6.28
CA LEU A 234 -4.42 3.47 -7.72
C LEU A 234 -4.55 4.75 -8.56
N VAL A 235 -5.46 5.66 -8.19
CA VAL A 235 -5.60 6.98 -8.84
C VAL A 235 -4.33 7.80 -8.64
N GLY A 236 -3.83 7.89 -7.40
CA GLY A 236 -2.60 8.61 -7.08
C GLY A 236 -1.37 8.06 -7.81
N LEU A 237 -1.21 6.73 -7.82
CA LEU A 237 -0.16 6.03 -8.54
C LEU A 237 -0.28 6.27 -10.05
N GLY A 238 -1.49 6.17 -10.62
CA GLY A 238 -1.74 6.46 -12.02
C GLY A 238 -1.34 7.89 -12.40
N LEU A 239 -1.71 8.88 -11.58
CA LEU A 239 -1.33 10.27 -11.78
C LEU A 239 0.21 10.45 -11.69
N LEU A 240 0.85 9.83 -10.70
CA LEU A 240 2.31 9.85 -10.57
C LEU A 240 2.99 9.28 -11.82
N LEU A 241 2.53 8.14 -12.32
CA LEU A 241 3.10 7.51 -13.52
C LEU A 241 2.89 8.37 -14.77
N LEU A 242 1.74 9.04 -14.91
CA LEU A 242 1.50 9.99 -16.00
C LEU A 242 2.45 11.18 -15.94
N ILE A 243 2.68 11.72 -14.73
CA ILE A 243 3.65 12.81 -14.52
C ILE A 243 5.05 12.33 -14.93
N VAL A 244 5.50 11.18 -14.43
CA VAL A 244 6.82 10.62 -14.78
C VAL A 244 6.93 10.38 -16.28
N ALA A 245 5.94 9.77 -16.92
CA ALA A 245 5.91 9.52 -18.35
C ALA A 245 5.96 10.81 -19.18
N TRP A 246 5.34 11.90 -18.70
CA TRP A 246 5.39 13.21 -19.34
C TRP A 246 6.72 13.94 -19.14
N LEU A 247 7.36 13.78 -17.98
CA LEU A 247 8.67 14.36 -17.69
C LEU A 247 9.81 13.62 -18.41
N LEU A 248 9.71 12.31 -18.58
CA LEU A 248 10.79 11.46 -19.09
C LEU A 248 11.38 11.93 -20.44
N PRO A 249 10.58 12.28 -21.48
CA PRO A 249 11.12 12.80 -22.73
C PRO A 249 11.86 14.13 -22.57
N LYS A 250 11.44 14.97 -21.62
CA LYS A 250 12.08 16.27 -21.35
C LYS A 250 13.43 16.09 -20.70
N LEU A 251 13.51 15.23 -19.68
CA LEU A 251 14.79 14.88 -19.04
C LEU A 251 15.75 14.25 -20.05
N TRP A 252 15.26 13.30 -20.86
CA TRP A 252 16.08 12.64 -21.87
C TRP A 252 16.64 13.61 -22.92
N ARG A 253 15.84 14.57 -23.40
CA ARG A 253 16.31 15.63 -24.31
C ARG A 253 17.34 16.53 -23.63
N GLY A 254 17.13 16.89 -22.37
CA GLY A 254 18.08 17.68 -21.57
C GLY A 254 19.44 16.99 -21.44
N MET A 255 19.44 15.70 -21.06
CA MET A 255 20.66 14.90 -20.93
C MET A 255 21.39 14.74 -22.27
N ARG A 256 20.67 14.54 -23.39
CA ARG A 256 21.30 14.49 -24.72
C ARG A 256 22.01 15.80 -25.07
N ARG A 257 21.36 16.95 -24.84
CA ARG A 257 21.96 18.27 -25.08
C ARG A 257 23.20 18.50 -24.24
N LEU A 258 23.17 18.11 -22.96
CA LEU A 258 24.32 18.23 -22.07
C LEU A 258 25.47 17.32 -22.52
N ARG A 259 25.17 16.06 -22.88
CA ARG A 259 26.16 15.13 -23.41
C ARG A 259 26.78 15.66 -24.70
N ASP A 260 25.97 16.14 -25.63
CA ASP A 260 26.46 16.63 -26.92
C ASP A 260 27.31 17.91 -26.75
N ALA A 261 26.97 18.78 -25.79
CA ALA A 261 27.77 19.94 -25.39
C ALA A 261 29.10 19.56 -24.74
N VAL A 262 29.12 18.56 -23.85
CA VAL A 262 30.34 18.07 -23.17
C VAL A 262 31.22 17.26 -24.12
N SER A 263 30.64 16.55 -25.09
CA SER A 263 31.36 15.74 -26.07
C SER A 263 32.03 16.56 -27.18
N GLY A 264 31.99 17.90 -27.11
CA GLY A 264 32.64 18.79 -28.08
C GLY A 264 32.05 18.72 -29.49
N ARG A 265 30.87 18.11 -29.67
CA ARG A 265 30.19 18.07 -30.97
C ARG A 265 29.45 19.38 -31.21
N ALA A 266 30.20 20.48 -31.22
CA ALA A 266 29.70 21.73 -31.76
C ALA A 266 29.25 21.46 -33.22
N PRO A 267 28.05 21.91 -33.63
CA PRO A 267 27.72 21.93 -35.05
C PRO A 267 28.80 22.77 -35.73
N GLY A 268 29.55 22.12 -36.63
CA GLY A 268 30.78 22.65 -37.18
C GLY A 268 30.62 24.11 -37.58
N HIS A 269 31.53 24.96 -37.09
CA HIS A 269 31.78 26.23 -37.74
C HIS A 269 32.08 25.90 -39.20
N ALA A 270 31.08 26.11 -40.06
CA ALA A 270 31.29 26.22 -41.48
C ALA A 270 32.42 27.23 -41.63
N SER A 271 33.59 26.73 -42.02
CA SER A 271 34.77 27.53 -42.30
C SER A 271 34.32 28.60 -43.28
N ALA A 272 34.24 29.84 -42.79
CA ALA A 272 34.06 31.01 -43.61
C ALA A 272 35.20 31.01 -44.62
N GLN A 273 34.89 30.60 -45.84
CA GLN A 273 35.80 30.60 -46.95
C GLN A 273 36.13 32.07 -47.21
N PRO A 274 37.39 32.52 -47.06
CA PRO A 274 37.72 33.91 -47.32
C PRO A 274 37.42 34.21 -48.79
N PRO A 275 36.95 35.43 -49.12
CA PRO A 275 36.62 35.79 -50.49
C PRO A 275 37.85 35.54 -51.37
N ARG A 276 37.68 34.72 -52.40
CA ARG A 276 38.67 34.61 -53.48
C ARG A 276 38.80 36.01 -54.07
N SER A 277 39.97 36.62 -53.90
CA SER A 277 40.37 37.78 -54.68
C SER A 277 40.30 37.39 -56.15
N ALA A 278 39.40 38.03 -56.88
CA ALA A 278 39.56 38.17 -58.32
C ALA A 278 40.71 39.16 -58.52
N ASP A 279 41.82 38.67 -59.05
CA ASP A 279 42.76 39.34 -59.97
C ASP A 279 43.91 38.39 -60.32
#